data_AF-A0AAW4YEZ5-F1
#
_entry.id   AF-A0AAW4YEZ5-F1
#
_cell.length_a   1.000
_cell.length_b   1.000
_cell.length_c   1.000
_cell.angle_alpha   90.00
_cell.angle_beta   90.00
_cell.angle_gamma   90.00
#
_symmetry.space_group_name_H-M   'P 1'
#
loop_
_entity.id
_entity.type
_entity.pdbx_description
1 polymer ?
#
loop_
_entity_poly.entity_id
_entity_poly.type
_entity_poly.pdbx_seq_one_letter_code
_entity_poly.pdbx_strand_id
1 'polypeptide(L)' 'MKLQKSNHTILLVLEKGEDIVECITNFADDQDLTFTSVSGIGACDDVVLKFFNLTTKQYEEKHITE' A
#
# COMPACT_ATOMS: atom_id res chain seq x y z
N MET A 1 3.34 -2.60 13.99
CA MET A 1 3.32 -1.31 13.27
C MET A 1 3.81 -0.20 14.21
N LYS A 2 4.64 0.73 13.73
CA LYS A 2 5.05 1.94 14.47
C LYS A 2 4.59 3.20 13.74
N LEU A 3 4.31 4.24 14.52
CA LEU A 3 3.70 5.49 14.06
C LEU A 3 4.42 6.70 14.64
N GLN A 4 4.71 7.70 13.80
CA GLN A 4 5.08 9.04 14.24
C GLN A 4 4.32 10.09 13.44
N LYS A 5 3.70 11.06 14.12
CA LYS A 5 2.97 12.16 13.48
C LYS A 5 3.79 13.46 13.56
N SER A 6 3.84 14.21 12.46
CA SER A 6 4.44 15.54 12.40
C SER A 6 3.61 16.43 11.45
N ASN A 7 2.97 17.46 12.00
CA ASN A 7 2.04 18.32 11.25
C ASN A 7 0.98 17.48 10.49
N HIS A 8 1.01 17.54 9.16
CA HIS A 8 0.10 16.84 8.25
C HIS A 8 0.74 15.57 7.65
N THR A 9 1.90 15.14 8.17
CA THR A 9 2.62 13.97 7.70
C THR A 9 2.63 12.90 8.77
N ILE A 10 2.39 11.66 8.34
CA ILE A 10 2.45 10.48 9.18
C ILE A 10 3.56 9.59 8.65
N LEU A 11 4.53 9.29 9.51
CA LEU A 11 5.52 8.24 9.26
C LEU A 11 4.96 6.92 9.78
N LEU A 12 4.81 5.96 8.88
CA LEU A 12 4.32 4.61 9.16
C LEU A 12 5.44 3.60 8.92
N VAL A 13 5.68 2.72 9.89
CA VAL A 13 6.60 1.58 9.74
C VAL A 13 5.78 0.30 9.89
N LEU A 14 5.68 -0.44 8.78
CA LEU A 14 5.00 -1.73 8.70
C LEU A 14 5.87 -2.84 9.28
N GLU A 15 5.23 -3.88 9.80
CA GLU A 15 5.93 -5.08 10.27
C GLU A 15 6.21 -6.03 9.10
N LYS A 16 7.22 -6.88 9.26
CA LYS A 16 7.53 -7.91 8.27
C LYS A 16 6.35 -8.90 8.15
N GLY A 17 5.97 -9.21 6.91
CA GLY A 17 4.93 -10.18 6.59
C GLY A 17 3.52 -9.59 6.50
N GLU A 18 3.37 -8.27 6.69
CA GLU A 18 2.13 -7.55 6.44
C GLU A 18 1.93 -7.25 4.94
N ASP A 19 0.69 -7.32 4.46
CA ASP A 19 0.34 -6.78 3.14
C ASP A 19 0.34 -5.25 3.19
N ILE A 20 1.17 -4.65 2.33
CA ILE A 20 1.43 -3.22 2.36
C ILE A 20 0.17 -2.41 2.04
N VAL A 21 -0.65 -2.85 1.07
CA VAL A 21 -1.82 -2.11 0.61
C VAL A 21 -2.94 -2.20 1.64
N GLU A 22 -3.17 -3.40 2.20
CA GLU A 22 -4.15 -3.65 3.25
C GLU A 22 -3.83 -2.81 4.49
N CYS A 23 -2.59 -2.86 4.99
CA CYS A 23 -2.19 -2.11 6.18
C CYS A 23 -2.37 -0.60 6.01
N ILE A 24 -1.99 -0.04 4.85
CA ILE A 24 -2.14 1.40 4.59
C ILE A 24 -3.61 1.79 4.47
N THR A 25 -4.44 0.95 3.85
CA THR A 25 -5.88 1.19 3.68
C THR A 25 -6.60 1.15 5.03
N ASN A 26 -6.38 0.10 5.82
CA ASN A 26 -6.94 -0.01 7.17
C ASN A 26 -6.48 1.13 8.08
N PHE A 27 -5.19 1.52 7.97
CA PHE A 27 -4.68 2.67 8.71
C PHE A 27 -5.38 3.98 8.31
N ALA A 28 -5.69 4.18 7.02
CA ALA A 28 -6.40 5.37 6.57
C ALA A 28 -7.83 5.43 7.14
N ASP A 29 -8.53 4.28 7.13
CA ASP A 29 -9.87 4.15 7.71
C ASP A 29 -9.85 4.41 9.22
N ASP A 30 -8.92 3.80 9.96
CA ASP A 30 -8.76 3.97 11.41
C ASP A 30 -8.43 5.41 11.84
N GLN A 31 -7.91 6.22 10.92
CA GLN A 31 -7.54 7.62 11.16
C GLN A 31 -8.52 8.62 10.53
N ASP A 32 -9.67 8.14 10.02
CA ASP A 32 -10.68 8.93 9.33
C ASP A 32 -10.09 9.79 8.18
N LEU A 33 -9.08 9.26 7.47
CA LEU A 33 -8.39 9.97 6.39
C LEU A 33 -9.15 9.84 5.07
N THR A 34 -9.80 10.92 4.62
CA THR A 34 -10.51 10.92 3.33
C THR A 34 -9.58 11.00 2.11
N PHE A 35 -8.45 11.70 2.24
CA PHE A 35 -7.50 11.93 1.16
C PHE A 35 -6.10 12.17 1.70
N THR A 36 -5.09 11.53 1.11
CA THR A 36 -3.69 11.71 1.43
C THR A 36 -2.80 11.30 0.26
N SER A 37 -1.51 11.65 0.31
CA SER A 37 -0.49 11.06 -0.55
C SER A 37 0.31 10.03 0.23
N VAL A 38 0.66 8.92 -0.43
CA VAL A 38 1.46 7.85 0.16
C VAL A 38 2.76 7.74 -0.62
N SER A 39 3.88 7.72 0.10
CA SER A 39 5.21 7.46 -0.47
C SER A 39 6.04 6.68 0.55
N GLY A 40 6.87 5.76 0.08
CA GLY A 40 7.68 4.91 0.94
C GLY A 40 8.66 4.05 0.15
N ILE A 41 9.53 3.38 0.89
CA ILE A 41 10.51 2.41 0.38
C ILE A 41 10.53 1.20 1.33
N GLY A 42 10.93 0.04 0.82
CA GLY A 42 10.99 -1.19 1.59
C GLY A 42 11.42 -2.39 0.76
N ALA A 43 11.18 -3.58 1.29
CA ALA A 43 11.39 -4.85 0.62
C ALA A 43 10.13 -5.71 0.80
N CYS A 44 9.84 -6.54 -0.19
CA CYS A 44 8.74 -7.49 -0.24
C CYS A 44 9.20 -8.74 -0.98
N ASP A 45 8.71 -9.90 -0.58
CA ASP A 45 8.99 -11.22 -1.16
C ASP A 45 7.90 -11.68 -2.13
N ASP A 46 6.74 -11.01 -2.14
CA ASP A 46 5.60 -11.27 -3.02
C ASP A 46 4.97 -9.94 -3.48
N VAL A 47 4.82 -9.77 -4.80
CA VAL A 47 4.17 -8.60 -5.41
C VAL A 47 3.27 -9.01 -6.57
N VAL A 48 2.02 -8.51 -6.55
CA VAL A 48 1.11 -8.57 -7.70
C VAL A 48 0.96 -7.19 -8.34
N LEU A 49 1.38 -7.07 -9.60
CA LEU A 49 1.16 -5.89 -10.42
C LEU A 49 -0.01 -6.13 -11.38
N LYS A 50 -0.89 -5.12 -11.54
CA LYS A 50 -2.03 -5.21 -12.44
C LYS A 50 -1.99 -4.11 -13.51
N PHE A 51 -2.14 -4.50 -14.77
CA PHE A 51 -2.30 -3.59 -15.91
C PHE A 51 -3.75 -3.63 -16.39
N PHE A 52 -4.41 -2.46 -16.49
CA PHE A 52 -5.81 -2.41 -16.92
C PHE A 52 -5.91 -2.35 -18.45
N ASN A 53 -6.42 -3.41 -19.07
CA ASN A 53 -6.65 -3.46 -20.51
C ASN A 53 -7.94 -2.70 -20.88
N LEU A 54 -7.79 -1.61 -21.65
CA LEU A 54 -8.90 -0.73 -22.01
C LEU A 54 -9.89 -1.34 -23.01
N THR A 55 -9.49 -2.36 -23.78
CA THR A 55 -10.35 -3.03 -24.76
C THR A 55 -11.21 -4.09 -24.08
N THR A 56 -10.60 -4.95 -23.27
CA THR A 56 -11.31 -6.05 -22.59
C THR A 56 -11.99 -5.61 -21.30
N LYS A 57 -11.60 -4.45 -20.74
CA LYS A 57 -12.03 -3.94 -19.43
C LYS A 57 -11.69 -4.90 -18.29
N GLN A 58 -10.55 -5.57 -18.40
CA GLN A 58 -10.05 -6.51 -17.39
C GLN A 58 -8.63 -6.13 -16.96
N TYR A 59 -8.26 -6.53 -15.74
CA TYR A 59 -6.88 -6.44 -15.28
C TYR A 59 -6.09 -7.66 -15.76
N GLU A 60 -4.91 -7.40 -16.32
CA GLU A 60 -3.88 -8.39 -16.60
C GLU A 60 -2.89 -8.38 -15.44
N GLU A 61 -2.65 -9.55 -14.85
CA GLU A 61 -1.89 -9.66 -13.60
C GLU A 61 -0.50 -10.26 -13.85
N LYS A 62 0.49 -9.72 -13.15
CA LYS A 62 1.84 -10.27 -13.09
C LYS A 62 2.25 -10.45 -11.64
N HIS A 63 2.52 -11.69 -11.28
CA HIS A 63 3.00 -12.09 -9.96
C HIS A 63 4.52 -12.21 -9.98
N ILE A 64 5.20 -11.62 -9.00
CA ILE A 64 6.65 -11.63 -8.82
C ILE A 64 6.93 -12.06 -7.39
N THR A 65 7.73 -13.10 -7.21
CA THR A 65 8.11 -13.65 -5.91
C THR A 65 9.63 -13.85 -5.84
N GLU A 66 10.23 -13.66 -4.67
CA GLU A 66 11.65 -13.95 -4.38
C GLU A 66 11.84 -15.28 -3.63
#